data_AF-A0A8S1HIM3-F1
#
_entry.id   AF-A0A8S1HIM3-F1
#
_cell.length_a   1.000
_cell.length_b   1.000
_cell.length_c   1.000
_cell.angle_alpha   90.00
_cell.angle_beta   90.00
_cell.angle_gamma   90.00
#
_symmetry.space_group_name_H-M   'P 1'
#
loop_
_entity.id
_entity.type
_entity.pdbx_description
1 polymer ?
#
loop_
_entity_poly.entity_id
_entity_poly.type
_entity_poly.pdbx_seq_one_letter_code
_entity_poly.pdbx_strand_id
1 'polypeptide(L)'
;MSDPVSKYFLRPARHCSSYNEVQTLALEKRFDESRYIENPEKQELADKLGITAFMVELWFAHRRFFFEQWEKNFESSAKRQQEYIEMERRQLLEDEAKRQAEAFNRELKAPVRPKNDGGCKKKRFGKK
;
A
#
# COMPACT_ATOMS: atom_id res chain seq x y z
N MET A 1 25.73 -44.69 -8.17
CA MET A 1 25.45 -43.51 -9.02
C MET A 1 25.56 -42.30 -8.11
N SER A 2 26.68 -41.59 -8.19
CA SER A 2 26.92 -40.41 -7.35
C SER A 2 26.40 -39.17 -8.08
N ASP A 3 25.50 -38.41 -7.46
CA ASP A 3 24.90 -37.21 -8.03
C ASP A 3 25.96 -36.18 -8.46
N PRO A 4 26.03 -35.80 -9.74
CA PRO A 4 27.06 -34.89 -10.25
C PRO A 4 26.82 -33.40 -9.95
N VAL A 5 25.79 -33.04 -9.18
CA VAL A 5 25.39 -31.63 -8.94
C VAL A 5 25.81 -31.12 -7.54
N SER A 6 26.17 -32.00 -6.61
CA SER A 6 26.52 -31.64 -5.22
C SER A 6 27.95 -31.06 -5.04
N LYS A 7 28.67 -30.78 -6.13
CA LYS A 7 30.04 -30.24 -6.09
C LYS A 7 30.11 -28.71 -6.07
N TYR A 8 28.99 -28.02 -6.31
CA TYR A 8 28.98 -26.55 -6.40
C TYR A 8 28.30 -25.83 -5.22
N PHE A 9 27.73 -26.54 -4.25
CA PHE A 9 26.94 -25.93 -3.17
C PHE A 9 27.39 -26.24 -1.73
N LEU A 10 28.47 -27.01 -1.53
CA LEU A 10 29.19 -26.98 -0.24
C LEU A 10 30.09 -25.76 -0.22
N ARG A 11 29.46 -24.58 -0.19
CA ARG A 11 30.14 -23.33 0.11
C ARG A 11 30.62 -23.46 1.55
N PRO A 12 31.95 -23.47 1.82
CA PRO A 12 32.43 -23.47 3.20
C PRO A 12 31.71 -22.33 3.91
N ALA A 13 31.23 -22.55 5.14
CA ALA A 13 30.77 -21.49 6.00
C ALA A 13 31.96 -20.56 6.26
N ARG A 14 32.23 -19.68 5.28
CA ARG A 14 33.25 -18.65 5.39
C ARG A 14 32.76 -17.81 6.55
N HIS A 15 33.58 -17.74 7.60
CA HIS A 15 33.40 -16.85 8.72
C HIS A 15 32.78 -15.56 8.19
N CYS A 16 31.49 -15.36 8.47
CA CYS A 16 30.74 -14.24 7.92
C CYS A 16 31.29 -13.00 8.62
N SER A 17 32.36 -12.45 8.07
CA SER A 17 32.91 -11.19 8.51
C SER A 17 31.84 -10.16 8.21
N SER A 18 31.19 -9.65 9.25
CA SER A 18 30.38 -8.45 9.14
C SER A 18 31.24 -7.33 8.57
N TYR A 19 30.69 -6.58 7.61
CA TYR A 19 31.35 -5.39 7.10
C TYR A 19 31.46 -4.35 8.23
N ASN A 20 32.59 -3.66 8.31
CA ASN A 20 32.76 -2.53 9.22
C ASN A 20 31.86 -1.35 8.77
N GLU A 21 31.59 -0.39 9.65
CA GLU A 21 30.80 0.81 9.36
C GLU A 21 31.36 1.59 8.17
N VAL A 22 32.69 1.78 8.13
CA VAL A 22 33.36 2.46 7.01
C VAL A 22 33.14 1.71 5.68
N GLN A 23 33.16 0.37 5.70
CA GLN A 23 32.93 -0.44 4.50
C GLN A 23 31.47 -0.33 4.05
N THR A 24 30.53 -0.42 4.98
CA THR A 24 29.09 -0.28 4.72
C THR A 24 28.78 1.08 4.12
N LEU A 25 29.26 2.17 4.72
CA LEU A 25 29.01 3.53 4.23
C LEU A 25 29.56 3.77 2.81
N ALA A 26 30.76 3.25 2.52
CA ALA A 26 31.34 3.37 1.19
C ALA A 26 30.58 2.56 0.14
N LEU A 27 30.11 1.36 0.50
CA LEU A 27 29.26 0.52 -0.35
C LEU A 27 27.90 1.18 -0.61
N GLU A 28 27.27 1.74 0.42
CA GLU A 28 26.01 2.48 0.31
C GLU A 28 26.15 3.72 -0.57
N LYS A 29 27.19 4.53 -0.36
CA LYS A 29 27.44 5.71 -1.19
C LYS A 29 27.57 5.36 -2.67
N ARG A 30 28.31 4.30 -3.03
CA ARG A 30 28.41 3.86 -4.43
C ARG A 30 27.10 3.27 -4.96
N PHE A 31 26.33 2.60 -4.11
CA PHE A 31 25.02 2.07 -4.48
C PHE A 31 24.02 3.17 -4.83
N ASP A 32 24.06 4.29 -4.11
CA ASP A 32 23.22 5.46 -4.39
C ASP A 32 23.57 6.12 -5.73
N GLU A 33 24.85 6.10 -6.11
CA GLU A 33 25.31 6.56 -7.44
C GLU A 33 24.88 5.60 -8.56
N SER A 34 25.04 4.29 -8.35
CA SER A 34 24.57 3.26 -9.27
C SER A 34 24.15 1.99 -8.54
N ARG A 35 22.91 1.55 -8.76
CA ARG A 35 22.36 0.31 -8.17
C ARG A 35 23.07 -0.96 -8.69
N TYR A 36 23.84 -0.84 -9.76
CA TYR A 36 24.59 -1.94 -10.38
C TYR A 36 26.05 -1.54 -10.50
N ILE A 37 26.94 -2.43 -10.08
CA ILE A 37 28.39 -2.21 -10.18
C ILE A 37 28.95 -2.92 -11.41
N GLU A 38 29.73 -2.21 -12.20
CA GLU A 38 30.42 -2.80 -13.36
C GLU A 38 31.67 -3.59 -12.94
N ASN A 39 32.14 -4.50 -13.79
CA ASN A 39 33.32 -5.33 -13.49
C ASN A 39 34.60 -4.54 -13.14
N PRO A 40 35.02 -3.48 -13.86
CA PRO A 40 36.20 -2.73 -13.48
C PRO A 40 36.01 -1.97 -12.15
N GLU A 41 34.83 -1.36 -11.97
CA GLU A 41 34.50 -0.59 -10.78
C GLU A 41 34.46 -1.47 -9.51
N LYS A 42 34.04 -2.73 -9.66
CA LYS A 42 34.03 -3.72 -8.56
C LYS A 42 35.42 -3.99 -8.03
N GLN A 43 36.41 -4.07 -8.91
CA GLN A 43 37.78 -4.33 -8.51
C GLN A 43 38.38 -3.13 -7.79
N GLU A 44 38.16 -1.91 -8.30
CA GLU A 44 38.63 -0.70 -7.62
C GLU A 44 38.02 -0.53 -6.23
N LEU A 45 36.72 -0.84 -6.08
CA LEU A 45 36.05 -0.71 -4.79
C LEU A 45 36.52 -1.76 -3.78
N ALA A 46 36.78 -2.97 -4.25
CA ALA A 46 37.38 -4.05 -3.48
C ALA A 46 38.76 -3.65 -2.93
N ASP A 47 39.63 -3.12 -3.80
CA ASP A 47 40.98 -2.69 -3.45
C ASP A 47 40.96 -1.53 -2.44
N LYS A 48 40.05 -0.56 -2.61
CA LYS A 48 39.86 0.57 -1.69
C LYS A 48 39.38 0.15 -0.29
N LEU A 49 38.51 -0.86 -0.20
CA LEU A 49 37.88 -1.30 1.04
C LEU A 49 38.58 -2.49 1.72
N GLY A 50 39.58 -3.06 1.07
CA GLY A 50 40.29 -4.25 1.55
C GLY A 50 39.40 -5.49 1.61
N ILE A 51 38.34 -5.54 0.79
CA ILE A 51 37.42 -6.69 0.70
C ILE A 51 37.53 -7.33 -0.68
N THR A 52 37.16 -8.59 -0.82
CA THR A 52 37.22 -9.25 -2.14
C THR A 52 36.14 -8.73 -3.08
N ALA A 53 36.44 -8.65 -4.38
CA ALA A 53 35.49 -8.26 -5.42
C ALA A 53 34.21 -9.13 -5.42
N PHE A 54 34.32 -10.40 -5.01
CA PHE A 54 33.17 -11.27 -4.79
C PHE A 54 32.27 -10.78 -3.64
N MET A 55 32.85 -10.33 -2.51
CA MET A 55 32.06 -9.81 -1.38
C MET A 55 31.34 -8.51 -1.73
N VAL A 56 31.94 -7.68 -2.59
CA VAL A 56 31.27 -6.50 -3.17
C VAL A 56 30.08 -6.94 -4.03
N GLU A 57 30.28 -7.94 -4.90
CA GLU A 57 29.20 -8.49 -5.74
C GLU A 57 28.02 -9.00 -4.93
N LEU A 58 28.30 -9.79 -3.88
CA LEU A 58 27.27 -10.35 -3.01
C LEU A 58 26.56 -9.25 -2.22
N TRP A 59 27.28 -8.23 -1.76
CA TRP A 59 26.69 -7.09 -1.07
C TRP A 59 25.73 -6.33 -2.00
N PHE A 60 26.12 -6.06 -3.25
CA PHE A 60 25.24 -5.41 -4.24
C PHE A 60 24.01 -6.27 -4.57
N ALA A 61 24.17 -7.60 -4.65
CA ALA A 61 23.05 -8.51 -4.86
C ALA A 61 22.06 -8.47 -3.68
N HIS A 62 22.55 -8.55 -2.44
CA HIS A 62 21.71 -8.43 -1.24
C HIS A 62 21.05 -7.06 -1.15
N ARG A 63 21.79 -5.98 -1.41
CA ARG A 63 21.26 -4.62 -1.33
C ARG A 63 20.13 -4.40 -2.32
N ARG A 64 20.26 -4.87 -3.56
CA ARG A 64 19.18 -4.81 -4.57
C ARG A 64 17.98 -5.66 -4.16
N PHE A 65 18.20 -6.88 -3.68
CA PHE A 65 17.10 -7.73 -3.21
C PHE A 65 16.27 -7.01 -2.15
N PHE A 66 16.92 -6.44 -1.12
CA PHE A 66 16.19 -5.66 -0.14
C PHE A 66 15.53 -4.44 -0.79
N PHE A 67 16.25 -3.62 -1.56
CA PHE A 67 15.66 -2.44 -2.21
C PHE A 67 14.36 -2.75 -2.98
N GLU A 68 14.37 -3.78 -3.83
CA GLU A 68 13.20 -4.20 -4.61
C GLU A 68 12.07 -4.74 -3.73
N GLN A 69 12.39 -5.48 -2.67
CA GLN A 69 11.39 -5.99 -1.74
C GLN A 69 10.75 -4.89 -0.91
N TRP A 70 11.53 -3.89 -0.51
CA TRP A 70 11.03 -2.73 0.20
C TRP A 70 10.11 -1.89 -0.69
N GLU A 71 10.47 -1.65 -1.96
CA GLU A 71 9.58 -0.99 -2.93
C GLU A 71 8.26 -1.75 -3.10
N LYS A 72 8.30 -3.07 -3.32
CA LYS A 72 7.09 -3.90 -3.49
C LYS A 72 6.22 -3.91 -2.24
N ASN A 73 6.82 -4.04 -1.05
CA ASN A 73 6.09 -4.02 0.22
C ASN A 73 5.48 -2.65 0.49
N PHE A 74 6.23 -1.57 0.22
CA PHE A 74 5.74 -0.21 0.37
C PHE A 74 4.56 0.05 -0.58
N GLU A 75 4.69 -0.32 -1.85
CA GLU A 75 3.63 -0.18 -2.84
C GLU A 75 2.39 -1.01 -2.48
N SER A 76 2.59 -2.25 -2.02
CA SER A 76 1.48 -3.12 -1.56
C SER A 76 0.77 -2.55 -0.34
N SER A 77 1.52 -1.96 0.59
CA SER A 77 0.95 -1.28 1.77
C SER A 77 0.17 -0.03 1.37
N ALA A 78 0.72 0.78 0.46
CA ALA A 78 0.07 1.98 -0.05
C ALA A 78 -1.23 1.65 -0.79
N LYS A 79 -1.22 0.61 -1.64
CA LYS A 79 -2.43 0.12 -2.34
C LYS A 79 -3.51 -0.33 -1.35
N ARG A 80 -3.15 -1.14 -0.35
CA ARG A 80 -4.09 -1.59 0.69
C ARG A 80 -4.70 -0.41 1.47
N GLN A 81 -3.90 0.62 1.75
CA GLN A 81 -4.39 1.83 2.41
C GLN A 81 -5.34 2.63 1.50
N GLN A 82 -5.02 2.77 0.21
CA GLN A 82 -5.92 3.41 -0.75
C GLN A 82 -7.24 2.65 -0.91
N GLU A 83 -7.20 1.32 -0.99
CA GLU A 83 -8.39 0.48 -1.06
C GLU A 83 -9.31 0.68 0.16
N TYR A 84 -8.73 0.79 1.36
CA TYR A 84 -9.50 1.10 2.57
C TYR A 84 -10.20 2.47 2.49
N ILE A 85 -9.47 3.51 2.08
CA ILE A 85 -10.01 4.86 1.91
C ILE A 85 -11.13 4.87 0.86
N GLU A 86 -10.93 4.17 -0.26
CA GLU A 86 -11.94 4.10 -1.31
C GLU A 86 -13.19 3.34 -0.87
N MET A 87 -13.02 2.25 -0.12
CA MET A 87 -14.13 1.49 0.47
C MET A 87 -14.95 2.36 1.42
N GLU A 88 -14.30 3.10 2.32
CA GLU A 88 -14.96 4.01 3.26
C GLU A 88 -15.73 5.10 2.50
N ARG A 89 -15.11 5.68 1.46
CA ARG A 89 -15.78 6.67 0.60
C ARG A 89 -17.03 6.09 -0.08
N ARG A 90 -16.97 4.84 -0.57
CA ARG A 90 -18.13 4.16 -1.19
C ARG A 90 -19.25 3.93 -0.18
N GLN A 91 -18.92 3.50 1.04
CA GLN A 91 -19.90 3.31 2.11
C GLN A 91 -20.62 4.62 2.46
N LEU A 92 -19.87 5.72 2.60
CA LEU A 92 -20.45 7.04 2.88
C LEU A 92 -21.43 7.48 1.78
N LEU A 93 -21.09 7.27 0.51
CA LEU A 93 -21.97 7.58 -0.62
C LEU A 93 -23.24 6.73 -0.62
N GLU A 94 -23.14 5.43 -0.31
CA GLU A 94 -24.31 4.56 -0.18
C GLU A 94 -25.21 4.98 0.98
N ASP A 95 -24.65 5.33 2.13
CA ASP A 95 -25.41 5.75 3.30
C ASP A 95 -26.11 7.09 3.07
N GLU A 96 -25.44 8.03 2.38
CA GLU A 96 -26.06 9.29 1.97
C GLU A 96 -27.21 9.05 0.98
N ALA A 97 -27.01 8.20 -0.03
CA ALA A 97 -28.06 7.84 -0.98
C ALA A 97 -29.26 7.16 -0.28
N LYS A 98 -29.00 6.28 0.68
CA LYS A 98 -30.06 5.66 1.52
C LYS A 98 -30.82 6.72 2.31
N ARG A 99 -30.14 7.64 2.99
CA ARG A 99 -30.79 8.74 3.73
C ARG A 99 -31.64 9.61 2.82
N GLN A 100 -31.16 9.94 1.63
CA GLN A 100 -31.93 10.71 0.65
C GLN A 100 -33.16 9.95 0.17
N ALA A 101 -33.03 8.65 -0.15
CA ALA A 101 -34.16 7.81 -0.55
C ALA A 101 -35.18 7.63 0.58
N GLU A 102 -34.72 7.48 1.83
CA GLU A 102 -35.59 7.42 3.01
C GLU A 102 -36.30 8.74 3.25
N ALA A 103 -35.60 9.88 3.14
CA ALA A 103 -36.19 11.21 3.24
C ALA A 103 -37.26 11.43 2.16
N PHE A 104 -36.94 11.07 0.91
CA PHE A 104 -37.88 11.14 -0.21
C PHE A 104 -39.12 10.26 0.01
N ASN A 105 -38.92 9.01 0.42
CA ASN A 105 -40.03 8.10 0.75
C ASN A 105 -40.87 8.60 1.93
N ARG A 106 -40.23 9.24 2.92
CA ARG A 106 -40.91 9.85 4.07
C ARG A 106 -41.74 11.06 3.67
N GLU A 107 -41.26 11.86 2.73
CA GLU A 107 -41.99 12.99 2.16
C GLU A 107 -43.23 12.53 1.37
N LEU A 108 -43.12 11.45 0.60
CA LEU A 108 -44.27 10.84 -0.08
C LEU A 108 -45.31 10.24 0.87
N LYS A 109 -44.88 9.67 2.01
CA LYS A 109 -45.77 9.10 3.03
C LYS A 109 -46.33 10.15 4.01
N ALA A 110 -45.93 11.42 3.89
CA ALA A 110 -46.42 12.47 4.77
C ALA A 110 -47.94 12.68 4.54
N PRO A 111 -48.75 12.74 5.60
CA PRO A 111 -50.19 12.94 5.45
C PRO A 111 -50.44 14.30 4.79
N VAL A 112 -51.15 14.29 3.66
CA VAL A 112 -51.67 15.52 3.05
C VAL A 112 -52.55 16.21 4.08
N ARG A 113 -52.15 17.41 4.51
CA ARG A 113 -52.96 18.23 5.43
C ARG A 113 -54.37 18.37 4.84
N PRO A 114 -55.43 17.93 5.51
CA PRO A 114 -56.77 18.14 5.00
C PRO A 114 -57.05 19.65 4.97
N LYS A 115 -57.42 20.17 3.81
CA LYS A 115 -57.99 21.52 3.70
C LYS A 115 -59.31 21.51 4.48
N ASN A 116 -59.36 22.24 5.58
CA ASN A 116 -60.62 22.53 6.25
C ASN A 116 -61.38 23.57 5.41
N ASP A 117 -62.14 23.10 4.42
CA ASP A 117 -63.16 23.91 3.78
C ASP A 117 -64.38 23.97 4.70
N GLY A 118 -64.65 25.19 5.19
CA GLY A 118 -65.59 25.48 6.26
C GLY A 118 -66.97 24.85 6.06
N GLY A 119 -67.42 24.13 7.10
CA GLY A 119 -68.76 23.56 7.16
C GLY A 119 -69.85 24.64 6.99
N CYS A 120 -70.57 24.57 5.88
CA CYS A 120 -71.83 25.27 5.67
C CYS A 120 -72.87 24.70 6.67
N LYS A 121 -73.01 25.35 7.83
CA LYS A 121 -74.05 25.01 8.81
C LYS A 121 -75.43 25.36 8.22
N LYS A 122 -76.19 24.33 7.85
CA LYS A 122 -77.61 24.42 7.46
C LYS A 122 -78.43 25.05 8.59
N LYS A 123 -78.92 26.28 8.40
CA LYS A 123 -79.98 26.88 9.24
C LYS A 123 -81.29 26.14 8.97
N ARG A 124 -81.77 25.34 9.93
CA ARG A 124 -83.17 24.89 9.96
C ARG A 124 -84.01 26.01 10.57
N PHE A 125 -84.80 26.68 9.76
CA PHE A 125 -85.89 27.53 10.24
C PHE A 125 -87.12 26.65 10.53
N GLY A 126 -87.68 26.75 11.73
CA GLY A 126 -88.98 26.19 12.10
C GLY A 126 -89.77 27.24 12.88
N LYS A 127 -90.82 27.75 12.23
CA LYS A 127 -91.77 28.75 12.73
C LYS A 127 -92.87 28.08 13.56
N LYS A 128 -93.29 28.79 14.62
CA LYS A 128 -94.57 28.78 15.35
C LYS A 128 -95.06 27.47 15.93
#